data_AF-A0AA40HPC5-F1
#
_entry.id   AF-A0AA40HPC5-F1
#
_cell.length_a   1.000
_cell.length_b   1.000
_cell.length_c   1.000
_cell.angle_alpha   90.00
_cell.angle_beta   90.00
_cell.angle_gamma   90.00
#
_symmetry.space_group_name_H-M   'P 1'
#
loop_
_entity.id
_entity.type
_entity.pdbx_description
1 polymer ?
#
loop_
_entity_poly.entity_id
_entity_poly.type
_entity_poly.pdbx_seq_one_letter_code
_entity_poly.pdbx_strand_id
1 'polypeptide(L)'
;MGKLVVLTLLGVGLALLGERFVALRERINAHRDVKPVEPQNCRLIEGIDHTVYLYVVNHPHMKSTVEIFKFEAQQRSLVHLKTIEHELLQSVNDIVVLGPEQFYATRDHYFTSQFLTLLETFIDLQWTYVLFYSPKEVKVVAEGFSSANGITVSPDKKYIYVADVMAKNIHVMKIHDNWDLTRLKVIQLDTLVDNLTIDPDTGDILAGCHPNAMKLLIYNPRILQGQNIEIKNKVLRIQDVLSEKPRISTEYANSGSVLQGSSVAFVHNRRLLIGTVFHKALYCVL
;
A
#
# COMPACT_ATOMS: atom_id res chain seq x y z
N MET A 1 61.02 -45.55 35.14
CA MET A 1 59.64 -46.08 35.13
C MET A 1 58.56 -45.04 34.81
N GLY A 2 58.70 -43.75 35.15
CA GLY A 2 57.65 -42.74 34.91
C GLY A 2 57.26 -42.45 33.44
N LYS A 3 58.19 -42.51 32.49
CA LYS A 3 57.90 -42.25 31.06
C LYS A 3 56.95 -43.28 30.42
N LEU A 4 57.02 -44.53 30.86
CA LEU A 4 56.20 -45.61 30.30
C LEU A 4 54.73 -45.46 30.73
N VAL A 5 54.49 -45.07 31.99
CA VAL A 5 53.14 -44.86 32.56
C VAL A 5 52.44 -43.67 31.89
N VAL A 6 53.17 -42.58 31.59
CA VAL A 6 52.61 -41.42 30.88
C VAL A 6 52.18 -41.81 29.45
N LEU A 7 52.98 -42.61 28.75
CA LEU A 7 52.64 -43.11 27.42
C LEU A 7 51.42 -44.04 27.44
N THR A 8 51.27 -44.87 28.48
CA THR A 8 50.08 -45.75 28.60
C THR A 8 48.82 -44.94 28.91
N LEU A 9 48.90 -43.98 29.82
CA LEU A 9 47.77 -43.10 30.15
C LEU A 9 47.36 -42.21 28.96
N LEU A 10 48.33 -41.73 28.17
CA LEU A 10 48.06 -40.97 26.95
C LEU A 10 47.35 -41.86 25.90
N GLY A 11 47.81 -43.10 25.73
CA GLY A 11 47.18 -44.08 24.83
C GLY A 11 45.73 -44.39 25.20
N VAL A 12 45.45 -44.62 26.49
CA VAL A 12 44.10 -44.87 27.00
C VAL A 12 43.21 -43.62 26.87
N GLY A 13 43.76 -42.43 27.14
CA GLY A 13 43.05 -41.16 26.96
C GLY A 13 42.66 -40.90 25.50
N LEU A 14 43.57 -41.18 24.56
CA LEU A 14 43.31 -41.05 23.13
C LEU A 14 42.26 -42.07 22.64
N ALA A 15 42.29 -43.31 23.16
CA ALA A 15 41.29 -44.32 22.83
C ALA A 15 39.88 -43.92 23.30
N LEU A 16 39.75 -43.45 24.55
CA LEU A 16 38.48 -42.96 25.11
C LEU A 16 37.93 -41.73 24.38
N LEU A 17 38.82 -40.82 23.96
CA LEU A 17 38.45 -39.67 23.13
C LEU A 17 37.98 -40.11 21.74
N GLY A 18 38.67 -41.07 21.12
CA GLY A 18 38.31 -41.64 19.82
C GLY A 18 36.92 -42.28 19.83
N GLU A 19 36.63 -43.13 20.82
CA GLU A 19 35.32 -43.78 20.96
C GLU A 19 34.19 -42.76 21.16
N ARG A 20 34.40 -41.74 22.02
CA ARG A 20 33.41 -40.67 22.21
C ARG A 20 33.20 -39.82 20.95
N PHE A 21 34.24 -39.63 20.14
CA PHE A 21 34.13 -38.89 18.87
C PHE A 21 33.33 -39.67 17.82
N VAL A 22 33.52 -40.99 17.75
CA VAL A 22 32.74 -41.88 16.86
C VAL A 22 31.28 -41.94 17.30
N ALA A 23 31.02 -42.12 18.61
CA ALA A 23 29.66 -42.12 19.15
C ALA A 23 28.95 -40.76 18.96
N LEU A 24 29.68 -39.65 19.04
CA LEU A 24 29.17 -38.33 18.69
C LEU A 24 28.84 -38.28 17.20
N ARG A 25 29.76 -38.66 16.31
CA ARG A 25 29.58 -38.66 14.85
C ARG A 25 28.35 -39.45 14.39
N GLU A 26 28.05 -40.58 15.01
CA GLU A 26 26.83 -41.34 14.72
C GLU A 26 25.55 -40.63 15.20
N ARG A 27 25.58 -39.94 16.35
CA ARG A 27 24.43 -39.17 16.86
C ARG A 27 24.09 -37.94 16.02
N ILE A 28 25.09 -37.27 15.43
CA ILE A 28 24.88 -36.05 14.62
C ILE A 28 24.44 -36.34 13.18
N ASN A 29 24.29 -37.60 12.74
CA ASN A 29 23.90 -37.97 11.37
C ASN A 29 24.72 -37.25 10.28
N ALA A 30 25.97 -36.87 10.57
CA ALA A 30 26.71 -35.88 9.81
C ALA A 30 27.04 -36.30 8.36
N HIS A 31 26.88 -37.58 8.01
CA HIS A 31 27.22 -38.16 6.71
C HIS A 31 26.06 -38.95 6.10
N ARG A 32 24.85 -38.80 6.64
CA ARG A 32 23.69 -39.49 6.08
C ARG A 32 23.16 -38.70 4.90
N ASP A 33 23.67 -39.01 3.72
CA ASP A 33 23.11 -38.47 2.47
C ASP A 33 21.65 -38.93 2.32
N VAL A 34 20.77 -37.94 2.19
CA VAL A 34 19.35 -38.19 1.95
C VAL A 34 19.19 -38.55 0.48
N LYS A 35 18.74 -39.78 0.21
CA LYS A 35 18.34 -40.16 -1.15
C LYS A 35 17.11 -39.35 -1.55
N PRO A 36 17.14 -38.58 -2.65
CA PRO A 36 15.97 -37.83 -3.10
C PRO A 36 14.82 -38.81 -3.39
N VAL A 37 13.66 -38.55 -2.78
CA VAL A 37 12.40 -39.19 -3.14
C VAL A 37 11.50 -38.06 -3.59
N GLU A 38 11.29 -37.93 -4.89
CA GLU A 38 10.40 -36.94 -5.48
C GLU A 38 9.03 -37.59 -5.75
N PRO A 39 8.00 -37.31 -4.94
CA PRO A 39 6.66 -37.85 -5.19
C PRO A 39 6.12 -37.22 -6.48
N GLN A 40 5.46 -38.03 -7.33
CA GLN A 40 4.95 -37.56 -8.63
C GLN A 40 3.91 -36.42 -8.54
N ASN A 41 3.41 -36.10 -7.34
CA ASN A 41 2.44 -35.03 -7.08
C ASN A 41 3.00 -33.85 -6.28
N CYS A 42 4.31 -33.76 -6.08
CA CYS A 42 4.94 -32.57 -5.49
C CYS A 42 5.32 -31.59 -6.60
N ARG A 43 4.81 -30.36 -6.54
CA ARG A 43 5.28 -29.24 -7.35
C ARG A 43 5.92 -28.21 -6.43
N LEU A 44 7.09 -27.73 -6.82
CA LEU A 44 7.66 -26.51 -6.24
C LEU A 44 6.69 -25.35 -6.54
N ILE A 45 6.21 -24.67 -5.51
CA ILE A 45 5.53 -23.38 -5.69
C ILE A 45 6.66 -22.35 -5.86
N GLU A 46 7.03 -22.06 -7.10
CA GLU A 46 7.86 -20.90 -7.39
C GLU A 46 7.08 -19.63 -7.04
N GLY A 47 7.65 -18.76 -6.19
CA GLY A 47 6.99 -17.51 -5.80
C GLY A 47 6.95 -17.18 -4.31
N ILE A 48 7.63 -17.93 -3.42
CA ILE A 48 7.98 -17.41 -2.09
C ILE A 48 9.37 -16.77 -2.18
N ASP A 49 9.55 -15.87 -3.15
CA ASP A 49 10.57 -14.85 -3.00
C ASP A 49 9.88 -13.71 -2.26
N HIS A 50 10.29 -13.42 -1.03
CA HIS A 50 9.76 -12.30 -0.23
C HIS A 50 10.19 -10.93 -0.80
N THR A 51 10.37 -10.86 -2.12
CA THR A 51 10.70 -9.65 -2.84
C THR A 51 9.50 -8.71 -2.75
N VAL A 52 9.72 -7.60 -2.07
CA VAL A 52 8.74 -6.52 -1.94
C VAL A 52 8.94 -5.55 -3.09
N TYR A 53 7.89 -5.33 -3.87
CA TYR A 53 7.86 -4.30 -4.89
C TYR A 53 7.11 -3.07 -4.37
N LEU A 54 7.63 -1.90 -4.70
CA LEU A 54 6.99 -0.62 -4.43
C LEU A 54 6.65 0.03 -5.77
N TYR A 55 5.38 0.42 -5.92
CA TYR A 55 4.89 1.12 -7.09
C TYR A 55 4.61 2.56 -6.67
N VAL A 56 5.14 3.52 -7.44
CA VAL A 56 5.12 4.93 -7.08
C VAL A 56 4.56 5.73 -8.24
N VAL A 57 3.48 6.45 -8.00
CA VAL A 57 3.00 7.48 -8.93
C VAL A 57 4.00 8.63 -8.94
N ASN A 58 4.44 9.04 -10.12
CA ASN A 58 5.45 10.07 -10.32
C ASN A 58 4.98 11.06 -11.40
N HIS A 59 5.43 12.32 -11.30
CA HIS A 59 4.98 13.42 -12.16
C HIS A 59 6.11 14.19 -12.85
N PRO A 60 6.96 13.54 -13.67
CA PRO A 60 8.06 14.20 -14.35
C PRO A 60 7.52 15.17 -15.42
N HIS A 61 7.94 16.44 -15.38
CA HIS A 61 7.62 17.44 -16.41
C HIS A 61 6.12 17.55 -16.75
N MET A 62 5.24 17.54 -15.74
CA MET A 62 3.77 17.58 -15.90
C MET A 62 3.15 16.36 -16.60
N LYS A 63 3.91 15.28 -16.80
CA LYS A 63 3.38 13.96 -17.17
C LYS A 63 3.02 13.16 -15.92
N SER A 64 2.48 11.96 -16.09
CA SER A 64 2.29 11.00 -15.00
C SER A 64 2.86 9.65 -15.41
N THR A 65 3.60 9.02 -14.50
CA THR A 65 4.23 7.72 -14.69
C THR A 65 4.00 6.87 -13.45
N VAL A 66 4.10 5.54 -13.60
CA VAL A 66 4.17 4.61 -12.46
C VAL A 66 5.54 3.97 -12.46
N GLU A 67 6.32 4.25 -11.41
CA GLU A 67 7.67 3.71 -11.22
C GLU A 67 7.61 2.44 -10.37
N ILE A 68 8.24 1.36 -10.85
CA ILE A 68 8.35 0.10 -10.11
C ILE A 68 9.75 0.01 -9.51
N PHE A 69 9.82 -0.21 -8.20
CA PHE A 69 11.04 -0.44 -7.46
C PHE A 69 11.02 -1.81 -6.78
N LYS A 70 12.19 -2.45 -6.68
CA LYS A 70 12.44 -3.53 -5.74
C LYS A 70 12.98 -2.95 -4.44
N PHE A 71 12.40 -3.35 -3.31
CA PHE A 71 12.91 -2.99 -2.00
C PHE A 71 13.97 -4.00 -1.52
N GLU A 72 15.18 -3.52 -1.26
CA GLU A 72 16.27 -4.34 -0.69
C GLU A 72 16.43 -4.04 0.80
N ALA A 73 15.76 -4.84 1.64
CA ALA A 73 15.66 -4.60 3.08
C ALA A 73 17.01 -4.49 3.80
N GLN A 74 18.00 -5.30 3.40
CA GLN A 74 19.35 -5.29 4.00
C GLN A 74 20.08 -3.97 3.74
N GLN A 75 19.95 -3.44 2.52
CA GLN A 75 20.59 -2.19 2.10
C GLN A 75 19.75 -0.96 2.40
N ARG A 76 18.47 -1.14 2.74
CA ARG A 76 17.46 -0.07 2.88
C ARG A 76 17.38 0.79 1.63
N SER A 77 17.49 0.17 0.46
CA SER A 77 17.50 0.82 -0.84
C SER A 77 16.27 0.44 -1.68
N LEU A 78 15.91 1.32 -2.59
CA LEU A 78 14.92 1.08 -3.64
C LEU A 78 15.67 0.99 -4.97
N VAL A 79 15.64 -0.18 -5.58
CA VAL A 79 16.25 -0.41 -6.90
C VAL A 79 15.17 -0.18 -7.95
N HIS A 80 15.30 0.88 -8.74
CA HIS A 80 14.37 1.13 -9.85
C HIS A 80 14.45 -0.01 -10.87
N LEU A 81 13.29 -0.52 -11.28
CA LEU A 81 13.17 -1.61 -12.24
C LEU A 81 12.56 -1.16 -13.55
N LYS A 82 11.52 -0.31 -13.49
CA LYS A 82 10.72 0.03 -14.66
C LYS A 82 9.95 1.33 -14.46
N THR A 83 9.81 2.07 -15.55
CA THR A 83 8.88 3.20 -15.68
C THR A 83 7.73 2.77 -16.58
N ILE A 84 6.49 2.91 -16.10
CA ILE A 84 5.28 2.66 -16.86
C ILE A 84 4.68 3.98 -17.31
N GLU A 85 4.47 4.09 -18.61
CA GLU A 85 3.81 5.22 -19.28
C GLU A 85 2.70 4.68 -20.18
N HIS A 86 1.60 5.43 -20.27
CA HIS A 86 0.52 5.15 -21.20
C HIS A 86 -0.26 6.44 -21.49
N GLU A 87 -0.89 6.54 -22.65
CA GLU A 87 -1.68 7.73 -23.03
C GLU A 87 -2.87 8.00 -22.10
N LEU A 88 -3.39 6.94 -21.45
CA LEU A 88 -4.46 7.00 -20.45
C LEU A 88 -3.93 7.29 -19.02
N LEU A 89 -2.62 7.13 -18.77
CA LEU A 89 -2.01 7.45 -17.47
C LEU A 89 -1.63 8.94 -17.42
N GLN A 90 -2.63 9.82 -17.47
CA GLN A 90 -2.46 11.26 -17.31
C GLN A 90 -3.11 11.73 -16.01
N SER A 91 -2.46 12.59 -15.24
CA SER A 91 -2.98 13.06 -13.94
C SER A 91 -3.34 11.90 -13.01
N VAL A 92 -2.45 10.91 -12.93
CA VAL A 92 -2.64 9.74 -12.05
C VAL A 92 -2.53 10.20 -10.61
N ASN A 93 -3.46 9.82 -9.75
CA ASN A 93 -3.46 10.24 -8.35
C ASN A 93 -2.98 9.12 -7.43
N ASP A 94 -3.62 7.96 -7.50
CA ASP A 94 -3.28 6.79 -6.69
C ASP A 94 -3.46 5.49 -7.48
N ILE A 95 -2.85 4.41 -6.99
CA ILE A 95 -2.91 3.09 -7.61
C ILE A 95 -3.12 1.98 -6.57
N VAL A 96 -3.77 0.90 -6.99
CA VAL A 96 -3.83 -0.34 -6.22
C VAL A 96 -3.39 -1.52 -7.07
N VAL A 97 -2.38 -2.23 -6.56
CA VAL A 97 -1.69 -3.32 -7.26
C VAL A 97 -2.34 -4.67 -6.93
N LEU A 98 -2.73 -5.42 -7.96
CA LEU A 98 -3.30 -6.77 -7.82
C LEU A 98 -2.35 -7.89 -8.28
N GLY A 99 -1.33 -7.55 -9.07
CA GLY A 99 -0.30 -8.46 -9.55
C GLY A 99 0.99 -7.74 -9.97
N PRO A 100 2.03 -8.45 -10.45
CA PRO A 100 3.36 -7.87 -10.69
C PRO A 100 3.39 -6.66 -11.64
N GLU A 101 2.46 -6.56 -12.58
CA GLU A 101 2.29 -5.37 -13.42
C GLU A 101 0.80 -5.13 -13.70
N GLN A 102 -0.05 -5.47 -12.73
CA GLN A 102 -1.50 -5.33 -12.84
C GLN A 102 -2.00 -4.43 -11.73
N PHE A 103 -2.56 -3.28 -12.09
CA PHE A 103 -3.08 -2.32 -11.13
C PHE A 103 -4.27 -1.56 -11.69
N TYR A 104 -5.10 -1.04 -10.78
CA TYR A 104 -6.01 0.05 -11.09
C TYR A 104 -5.35 1.37 -10.74
N ALA A 105 -5.63 2.39 -11.53
CA ALA A 105 -5.18 3.75 -11.28
C ALA A 105 -6.36 4.72 -11.34
N THR A 106 -6.39 5.67 -10.42
CA THR A 106 -7.29 6.81 -10.47
C THR A 106 -6.64 7.94 -11.23
N ARG A 107 -7.43 8.57 -12.08
CA ARG A 107 -7.10 9.83 -12.72
C ARG A 107 -7.95 10.91 -12.08
N ASP A 108 -7.33 11.90 -11.45
CA ASP A 108 -8.05 12.89 -10.64
C ASP A 108 -8.56 14.10 -11.42
N HIS A 109 -8.05 14.34 -12.63
CA HIS A 109 -8.45 15.45 -13.49
C HIS A 109 -8.36 15.10 -14.96
N TYR A 110 -9.26 15.69 -15.75
CA TYR A 110 -9.19 15.67 -17.19
C TYR A 110 -8.14 16.64 -17.73
N PHE A 111 -8.09 17.85 -17.19
CA PHE A 111 -7.12 18.85 -17.63
C PHE A 111 -5.86 18.84 -16.76
N THR A 112 -4.71 19.04 -17.41
CA THR A 112 -3.39 19.15 -16.74
C THR A 112 -2.96 20.59 -16.44
N SER A 113 -3.67 21.58 -17.02
CA SER A 113 -3.43 23.00 -16.75
C SER A 113 -4.14 23.43 -15.47
N GLN A 114 -3.40 24.00 -14.52
CA GLN A 114 -3.93 24.41 -13.21
C GLN A 114 -5.22 25.22 -13.28
N PHE A 115 -5.34 26.17 -14.22
CA PHE A 115 -6.56 26.97 -14.37
C PHE A 115 -7.76 26.12 -14.81
N LEU A 116 -7.54 25.21 -15.76
CA LEU A 116 -8.59 24.33 -16.27
C LEU A 116 -8.97 23.26 -15.24
N THR A 117 -8.00 22.75 -14.49
CA THR A 117 -8.21 21.85 -13.33
C THR A 117 -9.11 22.50 -12.28
N LEU A 118 -8.87 23.78 -11.94
CA LEU A 118 -9.73 24.54 -11.02
C LEU A 118 -11.13 24.74 -11.58
N LEU A 119 -11.26 25.03 -12.88
CA LEU A 119 -12.54 25.21 -13.54
C LEU A 119 -13.34 23.90 -13.62
N GLU A 120 -12.67 22.80 -13.96
CA GLU A 120 -13.21 21.44 -13.97
C GLU A 120 -13.78 21.06 -12.60
N THR A 121 -12.99 21.32 -11.54
CA THR A 121 -13.40 21.08 -10.15
C THR A 121 -14.59 21.95 -9.74
N PHE A 122 -14.60 23.24 -10.14
CA PHE A 122 -15.65 24.19 -9.77
C PHE A 122 -16.98 23.90 -10.47
N ILE A 123 -16.93 23.50 -11.74
CA ILE A 123 -18.12 23.16 -12.55
C ILE A 123 -18.61 21.73 -12.24
N ASP A 124 -17.77 20.88 -11.66
CA ASP A 124 -18.03 19.45 -11.45
C ASP A 124 -18.34 18.72 -12.77
N LEU A 125 -17.38 18.74 -13.70
CA LEU A 125 -17.55 18.12 -15.03
C LEU A 125 -17.66 16.59 -14.97
N GLN A 126 -17.22 15.96 -13.86
CA GLN A 126 -17.23 14.52 -13.66
C GLN A 126 -16.49 13.71 -14.73
N TRP A 127 -15.42 14.28 -15.32
CA TRP A 127 -14.62 13.65 -16.39
C TRP A 127 -13.44 12.81 -15.88
N THR A 128 -13.39 12.59 -14.57
CA THR A 128 -12.34 11.82 -13.91
C THR A 128 -12.74 10.33 -13.92
N TYR A 129 -11.75 9.43 -13.90
CA TYR A 129 -12.00 8.02 -14.17
C TYR A 129 -11.01 7.08 -13.48
N VAL A 130 -11.35 5.79 -13.45
CA VAL A 130 -10.47 4.69 -13.05
C VAL A 130 -10.10 3.88 -14.29
N LEU A 131 -8.82 3.57 -14.43
CA LEU A 131 -8.33 2.68 -15.49
C LEU A 131 -7.69 1.43 -14.89
N PHE A 132 -7.74 0.35 -15.65
CA PHE A 132 -6.96 -0.86 -15.40
C PHE A 132 -5.73 -0.85 -16.30
N TYR A 133 -4.58 -1.19 -15.74
CA TYR A 133 -3.33 -1.38 -16.46
C TYR A 133 -2.86 -2.83 -16.36
N SER A 134 -2.43 -3.37 -17.49
CA SER A 134 -1.54 -4.52 -17.60
C SER A 134 -0.63 -4.36 -18.81
N PRO A 135 0.46 -5.15 -18.95
CA PRO A 135 1.30 -5.10 -20.14
C PRO A 135 0.58 -5.47 -21.45
N LYS A 136 -0.57 -6.16 -21.36
CA LYS A 136 -1.33 -6.65 -22.52
C LYS A 136 -2.51 -5.75 -22.89
N GLU A 137 -3.05 -5.03 -21.92
CA GLU A 137 -4.29 -4.26 -22.05
C GLU A 137 -4.28 -3.12 -21.04
N VAL A 138 -4.63 -1.93 -21.52
CA VAL A 138 -4.88 -0.75 -20.69
C VAL A 138 -6.24 -0.20 -21.11
N LYS A 139 -7.16 -0.04 -20.16
CA LYS A 139 -8.54 0.39 -20.45
C LYS A 139 -9.16 1.18 -19.30
N VAL A 140 -10.05 2.10 -19.64
CA VAL A 140 -10.93 2.75 -18.66
C VAL A 140 -11.97 1.73 -18.19
N VAL A 141 -12.16 1.62 -16.87
CA VAL A 141 -13.03 0.61 -16.24
C VAL A 141 -14.14 1.21 -15.38
N ALA A 142 -14.06 2.50 -15.06
CA ALA A 142 -15.14 3.27 -14.45
C ALA A 142 -14.95 4.76 -14.74
N GLU A 143 -16.05 5.49 -14.96
CA GLU A 143 -16.07 6.92 -15.28
C GLU A 143 -17.11 7.66 -14.44
N GLY A 144 -17.14 8.99 -14.52
CA GLY A 144 -18.18 9.80 -13.89
C GLY A 144 -17.90 10.17 -12.44
N PHE A 145 -16.63 10.31 -12.06
CA PHE A 145 -16.24 10.77 -10.72
C PHE A 145 -16.02 12.27 -10.72
N SER A 146 -16.42 12.95 -9.66
CA SER A 146 -16.18 14.39 -9.50
C SER A 146 -14.68 14.70 -9.30
N SER A 147 -13.97 13.85 -8.54
CA SER A 147 -12.51 13.83 -8.47
C SER A 147 -12.03 12.50 -7.87
N ALA A 148 -11.72 11.52 -8.73
CA ALA A 148 -11.21 10.22 -8.30
C ALA A 148 -9.80 10.33 -7.71
N ASN A 149 -9.60 9.84 -6.48
CA ASN A 149 -8.36 10.05 -5.72
C ASN A 149 -7.87 8.72 -5.12
N GLY A 150 -7.97 8.51 -3.81
CA GLY A 150 -7.57 7.27 -3.16
C GLY A 150 -8.25 6.04 -3.74
N ILE A 151 -7.47 4.98 -3.99
CA ILE A 151 -7.99 3.71 -4.46
C ILE A 151 -7.39 2.55 -3.68
N THR A 152 -8.23 1.62 -3.23
CA THR A 152 -7.75 0.43 -2.53
C THR A 152 -8.63 -0.79 -2.81
N VAL A 153 -8.22 -1.95 -2.30
CA VAL A 153 -8.84 -3.24 -2.61
C VAL A 153 -9.18 -3.99 -1.32
N SER A 154 -10.37 -4.57 -1.29
CA SER A 154 -10.78 -5.52 -0.24
C SER A 154 -9.76 -6.66 -0.02
N PRO A 155 -9.65 -7.22 1.20
CA PRO A 155 -8.71 -8.31 1.49
C PRO A 155 -8.89 -9.55 0.60
N ASP A 156 -10.14 -9.86 0.20
CA ASP A 156 -10.45 -10.99 -0.68
C ASP A 156 -10.28 -10.67 -2.18
N LYS A 157 -9.85 -9.44 -2.51
CA LYS A 157 -9.61 -8.94 -3.85
C LYS A 157 -10.83 -9.02 -4.77
N LYS A 158 -12.06 -8.94 -4.24
CA LYS A 158 -13.29 -8.93 -5.05
C LYS A 158 -13.88 -7.54 -5.25
N TYR A 159 -13.47 -6.60 -4.42
CA TYR A 159 -13.99 -5.24 -4.43
C TYR A 159 -12.87 -4.19 -4.45
N ILE A 160 -13.08 -3.15 -5.25
CA ILE A 160 -12.31 -1.91 -5.26
C ILE A 160 -13.11 -0.83 -4.54
N TYR A 161 -12.41 -0.01 -3.78
CA TYR A 161 -12.95 1.18 -3.14
C TYR A 161 -12.26 2.40 -3.73
N VAL A 162 -13.03 3.37 -4.20
CA VAL A 162 -12.53 4.59 -4.84
C VAL A 162 -13.08 5.80 -4.10
N ALA A 163 -12.20 6.65 -3.61
CA ALA A 163 -12.56 7.94 -3.05
C ALA A 163 -12.91 8.92 -4.18
N ASP A 164 -14.07 9.54 -4.07
CA ASP A 164 -14.49 10.66 -4.91
C ASP A 164 -14.54 11.93 -4.05
N VAL A 165 -13.46 12.71 -4.13
CA VAL A 165 -13.15 13.78 -3.18
C VAL A 165 -14.27 14.80 -3.15
N MET A 166 -14.60 15.35 -4.33
CA MET A 166 -15.54 16.46 -4.47
C MET A 166 -16.99 16.03 -4.25
N ALA A 167 -17.31 14.77 -4.53
CA ALA A 167 -18.61 14.18 -4.22
C ALA A 167 -18.74 13.71 -2.75
N LYS A 168 -17.66 13.81 -1.96
CA LYS A 168 -17.58 13.40 -0.54
C LYS A 168 -18.04 11.97 -0.32
N ASN A 169 -17.65 11.04 -1.18
CA ASN A 169 -18.13 9.67 -1.10
C ASN A 169 -17.07 8.65 -1.49
N ILE A 170 -17.34 7.39 -1.11
CA ILE A 170 -16.54 6.24 -1.52
C ILE A 170 -17.42 5.35 -2.40
N HIS A 171 -16.97 5.06 -3.61
CA HIS A 171 -17.61 4.10 -4.49
C HIS A 171 -17.13 2.69 -4.15
N VAL A 172 -18.08 1.77 -3.94
CA VAL A 172 -17.80 0.35 -3.75
C VAL A 172 -18.06 -0.36 -5.07
N MET A 173 -17.01 -0.92 -5.67
CA MET A 173 -17.08 -1.54 -7.00
C MET A 173 -16.71 -3.01 -6.95
N LYS A 174 -17.44 -3.85 -7.67
CA LYS A 174 -17.12 -5.25 -7.86
C LYS A 174 -16.13 -5.41 -9.00
N ILE A 175 -15.10 -6.22 -8.78
CA ILE A 175 -14.15 -6.65 -9.81
C ILE A 175 -14.75 -7.86 -10.55
N HIS A 176 -14.73 -7.83 -11.87
CA HIS A 176 -15.08 -8.96 -12.73
C HIS A 176 -13.83 -9.68 -13.25
N ASP A 177 -14.00 -10.90 -13.78
CA ASP A 177 -12.89 -11.74 -14.26
C ASP A 177 -12.08 -11.09 -15.40
N ASN A 178 -12.70 -10.16 -16.14
CA ASN A 178 -12.07 -9.39 -17.20
C ASN A 178 -11.47 -8.05 -16.73
N TRP A 179 -11.36 -7.84 -15.42
CA TRP A 179 -10.90 -6.62 -14.76
C TRP A 179 -11.81 -5.39 -14.87
N ASP A 180 -12.99 -5.51 -15.47
CA ASP A 180 -13.97 -4.43 -15.46
C ASP A 180 -14.51 -4.20 -14.04
N LEU A 181 -14.97 -2.99 -13.78
CA LEU A 181 -15.58 -2.61 -12.52
C LEU A 181 -17.07 -2.35 -12.69
N THR A 182 -17.88 -2.78 -11.72
CA THR A 182 -19.27 -2.35 -11.62
C THR A 182 -19.55 -1.78 -10.25
N ARG A 183 -20.03 -0.54 -10.21
CA ARG A 183 -20.43 0.13 -8.97
C ARG A 183 -21.61 -0.60 -8.34
N LEU A 184 -21.41 -1.09 -7.12
CA LEU A 184 -22.45 -1.72 -6.32
C LEU A 184 -23.22 -0.69 -5.50
N LYS A 185 -22.50 0.24 -4.87
CA LYS A 185 -23.09 1.32 -4.08
C LYS A 185 -22.10 2.45 -3.85
N VAL A 186 -22.60 3.50 -3.23
CA VAL A 186 -21.84 4.69 -2.81
C VAL A 186 -22.03 4.87 -1.31
N ILE A 187 -20.94 5.11 -0.59
CA ILE A 187 -20.94 5.46 0.83
C ILE A 187 -20.76 6.97 0.93
N GLN A 188 -21.84 7.68 1.24
CA GLN A 188 -21.80 9.13 1.40
C GLN A 188 -21.17 9.52 2.74
N LEU A 189 -20.26 10.50 2.70
CA LEU A 189 -19.55 11.04 3.86
C LEU A 189 -19.88 12.53 4.04
N ASP A 190 -19.58 13.04 5.24
CA ASP A 190 -19.72 14.46 5.61
C ASP A 190 -18.46 15.30 5.30
N THR A 191 -17.42 14.64 4.79
CA THR A 191 -16.08 15.19 4.58
C THR A 191 -15.54 14.78 3.22
N LEU A 192 -14.58 15.54 2.69
CA LEU A 192 -13.87 15.17 1.47
C LEU A 192 -12.92 14.03 1.82
N VAL A 193 -13.07 12.89 1.17
CA VAL A 193 -12.24 11.72 1.39
C VAL A 193 -11.09 11.72 0.39
N ASP A 194 -9.88 11.46 0.88
CA ASP A 194 -8.63 11.48 0.11
C ASP A 194 -8.15 10.01 -0.04
N ASN A 195 -6.99 9.63 0.49
CA ASN A 195 -6.48 8.27 0.37
C ASN A 195 -7.19 7.27 1.30
N LEU A 196 -7.34 6.05 0.79
CA LEU A 196 -7.96 4.91 1.47
C LEU A 196 -6.91 3.84 1.77
N THR A 197 -6.93 3.29 2.97
CA THR A 197 -6.17 2.08 3.32
C THR A 197 -7.10 1.02 3.91
N ILE A 198 -6.65 -0.23 3.86
CA ILE A 198 -7.34 -1.35 4.50
C ILE A 198 -6.57 -1.77 5.74
N ASP A 199 -7.28 -1.88 6.85
CA ASP A 199 -6.81 -2.58 8.03
C ASP A 199 -6.74 -4.09 7.71
N PRO A 200 -5.54 -4.69 7.62
CA PRO A 200 -5.40 -6.08 7.17
C PRO A 200 -6.01 -7.09 8.15
N ASP A 201 -6.19 -6.71 9.42
CA ASP A 201 -6.72 -7.61 10.45
C ASP A 201 -8.25 -7.69 10.41
N THR A 202 -8.92 -6.61 10.00
CA THR A 202 -10.38 -6.47 10.06
C THR A 202 -11.05 -6.34 8.70
N GLY A 203 -10.32 -5.85 7.69
CA GLY A 203 -10.89 -5.43 6.41
C GLY A 203 -11.59 -4.07 6.45
N ASP A 204 -11.50 -3.34 7.57
CA ASP A 204 -12.03 -1.98 7.70
C ASP A 204 -11.27 -1.01 6.79
N ILE A 205 -11.97 -0.02 6.23
CA ILE A 205 -11.35 1.08 5.50
C ILE A 205 -10.94 2.15 6.49
N LEU A 206 -9.69 2.62 6.43
CA LEU A 206 -9.30 3.90 6.99
C LEU A 206 -9.15 4.94 5.88
N ALA A 207 -9.68 6.13 6.14
CA ALA A 207 -9.68 7.23 5.19
C ALA A 207 -9.04 8.47 5.81
N GLY A 208 -8.05 9.05 5.14
CA GLY A 208 -7.63 10.42 5.39
C GLY A 208 -8.65 11.37 4.76
N CYS A 209 -9.00 12.45 5.46
CA CYS A 209 -10.06 13.34 5.02
C CYS A 209 -9.76 14.82 5.25
N HIS A 210 -10.35 15.65 4.41
CA HIS A 210 -10.30 17.12 4.47
C HIS A 210 -11.68 17.68 4.80
N PRO A 211 -11.92 18.15 6.04
CA PRO A 211 -13.22 18.73 6.42
C PRO A 211 -13.59 20.02 5.66
N ASN A 212 -12.62 20.69 5.02
CA ASN A 212 -12.84 21.94 4.31
C ASN A 212 -11.92 22.06 3.07
N ALA A 213 -12.48 21.90 1.87
CA ALA A 213 -11.79 22.01 0.58
C ALA A 213 -11.16 23.38 0.35
N MET A 214 -11.88 24.46 0.68
CA MET A 214 -11.49 25.82 0.26
C MET A 214 -10.13 26.23 0.82
N LYS A 215 -9.83 25.82 2.06
CA LYS A 215 -8.52 26.09 2.66
C LYS A 215 -7.39 25.28 2.02
N LEU A 216 -7.69 24.10 1.49
CA LEU A 216 -6.71 23.24 0.82
C LEU A 216 -6.47 23.68 -0.64
N LEU A 217 -7.54 23.96 -1.39
CA LEU A 217 -7.49 24.35 -2.80
C LEU A 217 -6.87 25.75 -3.01
N ILE A 218 -7.07 26.67 -2.06
CA ILE A 218 -6.49 28.02 -2.10
C ILE A 218 -5.13 28.06 -1.38
N TYR A 219 -4.64 26.92 -0.87
CA TYR A 219 -3.36 26.88 -0.19
C TYR A 219 -2.22 27.22 -1.15
N ASN A 220 -1.74 28.46 -1.07
CA ASN A 220 -0.55 28.90 -1.77
C ASN A 220 0.51 29.27 -0.71
N PRO A 221 1.55 28.43 -0.52
CA PRO A 221 2.56 28.67 0.50
C PRO A 221 3.33 29.98 0.29
N ARG A 222 3.31 30.57 -0.91
CA ARG A 222 3.92 31.89 -1.19
C ARG A 222 3.01 33.07 -0.84
N ILE A 223 1.68 32.92 -0.94
CA ILE A 223 0.71 33.99 -0.62
C ILE A 223 0.40 34.00 0.88
N LEU A 224 0.50 32.86 1.54
CA LEU A 224 0.03 32.68 2.92
C LEU A 224 1.15 32.72 3.98
N GLN A 225 2.38 33.09 3.59
CA GLN A 225 3.47 33.35 4.55
C GLN A 225 3.05 34.45 5.53
N GLY A 226 2.85 34.08 6.81
CA GLY A 226 2.46 34.98 7.89
C GLY A 226 0.98 34.95 8.28
N GLN A 227 0.14 34.18 7.58
CA GLN A 227 -1.24 33.94 8.02
C GLN A 227 -1.34 32.62 8.79
N ASN A 228 -1.90 32.64 10.01
CA ASN A 228 -2.23 31.44 10.78
C ASN A 228 -3.46 30.75 10.16
N ILE A 229 -3.26 30.02 9.06
CA ILE A 229 -4.32 29.22 8.43
C ILE A 229 -4.26 27.81 9.02
N GLU A 230 -5.20 27.53 9.91
CA GLU A 230 -5.42 26.16 10.40
C GLU A 230 -6.26 25.38 9.38
N ILE A 231 -5.67 24.30 8.87
CA ILE A 231 -6.33 23.33 8.00
C ILE A 231 -6.73 22.13 8.85
N LYS A 232 -8.03 21.90 8.96
CA LYS A 232 -8.60 20.81 9.75
C LYS A 232 -8.24 19.45 9.16
N ASN A 233 -8.30 18.43 10.01
CA ASN A 233 -7.95 17.05 9.68
C ASN A 233 -9.01 16.14 10.25
N LYS A 234 -9.29 15.04 9.55
CA LYS A 234 -10.17 14.00 10.03
C LYS A 234 -9.68 12.66 9.49
N VAL A 235 -9.72 11.64 10.32
CA VAL A 235 -9.52 10.24 9.93
C VAL A 235 -10.80 9.49 10.26
N LEU A 236 -11.32 8.79 9.26
CA LEU A 236 -12.50 7.95 9.41
C LEU A 236 -12.09 6.47 9.39
N ARG A 237 -12.84 5.65 10.14
CA ARG A 237 -12.89 4.20 9.99
C ARG A 237 -14.28 3.82 9.48
N ILE A 238 -14.32 3.05 8.41
CA ILE A 238 -15.55 2.52 7.83
C ILE A 238 -15.54 1.00 7.97
N GLN A 239 -16.52 0.49 8.71
CA GLN A 239 -16.69 -0.93 9.00
C GLN A 239 -17.91 -1.48 8.28
N ASP A 240 -17.93 -2.81 8.08
CA ASP A 240 -19.05 -3.51 7.42
C ASP A 240 -19.38 -2.89 6.06
N VAL A 241 -18.33 -2.61 5.26
CA VAL A 241 -18.39 -1.83 4.03
C VAL A 241 -19.44 -2.34 3.05
N LEU A 242 -19.77 -3.64 3.04
CA LEU A 242 -20.77 -4.23 2.16
C LEU A 242 -22.21 -4.18 2.70
N SER A 243 -22.43 -3.95 4.00
CA SER A 243 -23.77 -3.87 4.62
C SER A 243 -24.61 -2.69 4.09
N GLU A 244 -25.94 -2.73 4.19
CA GLU A 244 -26.79 -1.62 3.74
C GLU A 244 -26.43 -0.27 4.40
N LYS A 245 -25.98 -0.31 5.67
CA LYS A 245 -25.58 0.86 6.44
C LYS A 245 -24.22 0.60 7.10
N PRO A 246 -23.11 0.88 6.40
CA PRO A 246 -21.77 0.77 6.95
C PRO A 246 -21.63 1.66 8.19
N ARG A 247 -20.88 1.19 9.19
CA ARG A 247 -20.59 1.97 10.39
C ARG A 247 -19.41 2.90 10.11
N ILE A 248 -19.61 4.19 10.31
CA ILE A 248 -18.57 5.21 10.11
C ILE A 248 -18.23 5.83 11.47
N SER A 249 -16.98 5.70 11.91
CA SER A 249 -16.45 6.34 13.12
C SER A 249 -15.33 7.31 12.78
N THR A 250 -15.15 8.32 13.63
CA THR A 250 -13.99 9.22 13.56
C THR A 250 -12.91 8.70 14.49
N GLU A 251 -11.77 8.31 13.93
CA GLU A 251 -10.62 7.81 14.70
C GLU A 251 -9.73 8.96 15.19
N TYR A 252 -9.65 10.04 14.41
CA TYR A 252 -8.89 11.23 14.77
C TYR A 252 -9.52 12.47 14.13
N ALA A 253 -9.53 13.59 14.86
CA ALA A 253 -9.85 14.89 14.31
C ALA A 253 -9.10 16.00 15.06
N ASN A 254 -8.58 16.98 14.34
CA ASN A 254 -7.89 18.13 14.93
C ASN A 254 -8.11 19.40 14.11
N SER A 255 -8.08 20.55 14.78
CA SER A 255 -8.36 21.86 14.16
C SER A 255 -7.34 22.27 13.09
N GLY A 256 -6.14 21.69 13.12
CA GLY A 256 -4.99 22.18 12.36
C GLY A 256 -3.80 22.57 13.24
N SER A 257 -3.99 22.60 14.55
CA SER A 257 -2.98 23.01 15.54
C SER A 257 -1.82 22.02 15.68
N VAL A 258 -2.06 20.72 15.45
CA VAL A 258 -1.04 19.66 15.59
C VAL A 258 -0.61 19.11 14.23
N LEU A 259 -1.60 18.73 13.43
CA LEU A 259 -1.46 18.16 12.09
C LEU A 259 -2.29 19.01 11.12
N GLN A 260 -2.02 19.03 9.82
CA GLN A 260 -2.78 19.84 8.84
C GLN A 260 -2.93 19.08 7.52
N GLY A 261 -4.16 18.99 7.00
CA GLY A 261 -4.47 18.31 5.74
C GLY A 261 -4.15 16.81 5.72
N SER A 262 -4.71 16.03 6.64
CA SER A 262 -4.58 14.57 6.65
C SER A 262 -5.04 13.95 5.33
N SER A 263 -4.16 13.24 4.64
CA SER A 263 -4.44 12.59 3.35
C SER A 263 -4.58 11.08 3.46
N VAL A 264 -3.85 10.45 4.37
CA VAL A 264 -3.83 9.00 4.54
C VAL A 264 -3.76 8.62 6.01
N ALA A 265 -4.35 7.50 6.38
CA ALA A 265 -4.22 6.91 7.70
C ALA A 265 -4.06 5.39 7.58
N PHE A 266 -3.28 4.79 8.47
CA PHE A 266 -3.06 3.34 8.53
C PHE A 266 -2.96 2.88 9.98
N VAL A 267 -3.55 1.72 10.29
CA VAL A 267 -3.46 1.11 11.62
C VAL A 267 -2.73 -0.22 11.53
N HIS A 268 -1.80 -0.44 12.45
CA HIS A 268 -1.12 -1.71 12.62
C HIS A 268 -0.72 -1.90 14.08
N ASN A 269 -1.04 -3.05 14.68
CA ASN A 269 -0.71 -3.36 16.08
C ASN A 269 -1.13 -2.26 17.06
N ARG A 270 -2.38 -1.80 16.96
CA ARG A 270 -2.96 -0.69 17.75
C ARG A 270 -2.16 0.61 17.69
N ARG A 271 -1.48 0.86 16.58
CA ARG A 271 -0.76 2.11 16.32
C ARG A 271 -1.34 2.73 15.06
N LEU A 272 -1.71 4.00 15.15
CA LEU A 272 -2.28 4.78 14.04
C LEU A 272 -1.20 5.71 13.50
N LEU A 273 -0.91 5.61 12.21
CA LEU A 273 -0.05 6.53 11.48
C LEU A 273 -0.92 7.37 10.54
N ILE A 274 -0.75 8.69 10.58
CA ILE A 274 -1.50 9.65 9.75
C ILE A 274 -0.50 10.46 8.93
N GLY A 275 -0.62 10.40 7.61
CA GLY A 275 0.12 11.23 6.67
C GLY A 275 -0.69 12.47 6.25
N THR A 276 0.01 13.49 5.75
CA THR A 276 -0.61 14.72 5.23
C THR A 276 -0.10 15.02 3.83
N VAL A 277 -0.84 15.82 3.08
CA VAL A 277 -0.47 16.24 1.72
C VAL A 277 0.88 16.97 1.70
N PHE A 278 1.13 17.86 2.67
CA PHE A 278 2.32 18.73 2.64
C PHE A 278 2.90 19.13 4.01
N HIS A 279 2.34 18.66 5.13
CA HIS A 279 2.74 19.13 6.45
C HIS A 279 3.67 18.13 7.17
N LYS A 280 3.13 17.38 8.13
CA LYS A 280 3.86 16.41 8.97
C LYS A 280 3.19 15.04 8.90
N ALA A 281 3.74 14.07 9.60
CA ALA A 281 3.05 12.84 9.95
C ALA A 281 2.74 12.82 11.45
N LEU A 282 1.68 12.12 11.84
CA LEU A 282 1.33 11.88 13.24
C LEU A 282 1.32 10.40 13.53
N TYR A 283 1.86 10.02 14.68
CA TYR A 283 1.89 8.65 15.17
C TYR A 283 1.22 8.57 16.54
N CYS A 284 0.20 7.72 16.66
CA CYS A 284 -0.62 7.57 17.85
C CYS A 284 -0.66 6.11 18.32
N VAL A 285 -0.80 5.93 19.64
CA VAL A 285 -1.10 4.62 20.26
C VAL A 285 -2.59 4.59 20.56
N LEU A 286 -3.29 3.51 20.15
CA LEU A 286 -4.74 3.28 20.30
C LEU A 286 -5.06 2.38 21.49
#